data_AF-W4V6I6-F1
#
_entry.id   AF-W4V6I6-F1
#
_cell.length_a   1.000
_cell.length_b   1.000
_cell.length_c   1.000
_cell.angle_alpha   90.00
_cell.angle_beta   90.00
_cell.angle_gamma   90.00
#
_symmetry.space_group_name_H-M   'P 1'
#
loop_
_entity.id
_entity.type
_entity.pdbx_description
1 polymer ?
#
loop_
_entity_poly.entity_id
_entity_poly.type
_entity_poly.pdbx_seq_one_letter_code
_entity_poly.pdbx_strand_id
1 'polypeptide(L)'
;MSECKKIEVMQSVYDKNDEVASQINKSLTKRGIYAVNVMGSPGAGKTSTLIQIIKRLQGITPYVIEGDIESDFDTKTLLSLGVKTIQINTGGACHLDSPLIGKAVDDLNIEKGVLFIENIATSSALRNL
;
A
#
# COMPACT_ATOMS: atom_id res chain seq x y z
N MET A 1 -32.81 -25.79 -1.10
CA MET A 1 -32.17 -24.73 -1.91
C MET A 1 -31.27 -23.96 -0.96
N SER A 2 -29.98 -23.90 -1.29
CA SER A 2 -28.90 -23.50 -0.40
C SER A 2 -28.80 -21.98 -0.28
N GLU A 3 -28.95 -21.46 0.93
CA GLU A 3 -28.68 -20.06 1.24
C GLU A 3 -27.35 -19.94 2.02
N CYS A 4 -26.43 -19.22 1.39
CA CYS A 4 -25.41 -18.34 1.98
C CYS A 4 -24.38 -18.91 2.99
N LYS A 5 -23.37 -19.62 2.47
CA LYS A 5 -22.03 -19.72 3.10
C LYS A 5 -21.09 -18.56 2.73
N LYS A 6 -21.60 -17.50 2.10
CA LYS A 6 -20.80 -16.45 1.47
C LYS A 6 -20.36 -15.33 2.42
N ILE A 7 -21.05 -15.16 3.57
CA ILE A 7 -20.82 -14.04 4.50
C ILE A 7 -19.72 -14.38 5.53
N GLU A 8 -19.74 -15.57 6.15
CA GLU A 8 -18.73 -15.95 7.15
C GLU A 8 -17.31 -16.04 6.58
N VAL A 9 -17.16 -16.58 5.37
CA VAL A 9 -15.85 -16.76 4.74
C VAL A 9 -15.22 -15.41 4.39
N MET A 10 -16.02 -14.46 3.88
CA MET A 10 -15.51 -13.11 3.57
C MET A 10 -15.09 -12.36 4.84
N GLN A 11 -15.90 -12.40 5.90
CA GLN A 11 -15.57 -11.76 7.17
C GLN A 11 -14.25 -12.31 7.76
N SER A 12 -14.08 -13.63 7.76
CA SER A 12 -12.87 -14.27 8.29
C SER A 12 -11.59 -13.93 7.51
N VAL A 13 -11.70 -13.66 6.19
CA VAL A 13 -10.56 -13.24 5.36
C VAL A 13 -10.15 -11.80 5.70
N TYR A 14 -11.11 -10.89 5.92
CA TYR A 14 -10.81 -9.51 6.32
C TYR A 14 -10.14 -9.47 7.71
N ASP A 15 -10.63 -10.25 8.67
CA ASP A 15 -10.06 -10.28 10.02
C ASP A 15 -8.61 -10.78 10.03
N LYS A 16 -8.29 -11.80 9.20
CA LYS A 16 -6.91 -12.27 9.02
C LYS A 16 -6.03 -11.23 8.33
N ASN A 17 -6.57 -10.52 7.34
CA ASN A 17 -5.83 -9.48 6.63
C ASN A 17 -5.47 -8.32 7.58
N ASP A 18 -6.40 -7.92 8.44
CA ASP A 18 -6.20 -6.90 9.45
C ASP A 18 -5.17 -7.30 10.51
N GLU A 19 -5.14 -8.57 10.90
CA GLU A 19 -4.11 -9.09 11.81
C GLU A 19 -2.71 -8.98 11.20
N VAL A 20 -2.54 -9.41 9.93
CA VAL A 20 -1.25 -9.32 9.24
C VAL A 20 -0.85 -7.85 9.02
N ALA A 21 -1.79 -6.98 8.64
CA ALA A 21 -1.55 -5.54 8.53
C ALA A 21 -1.03 -4.94 9.84
N SER A 22 -1.64 -5.31 10.98
CA SER A 22 -1.19 -4.87 12.31
C SER A 22 0.22 -5.34 12.64
N GLN A 23 0.59 -6.57 12.26
CA GLN A 23 1.94 -7.10 12.44
C GLN A 23 2.97 -6.35 11.60
N ILE A 24 2.64 -6.06 10.34
CA ILE A 24 3.48 -5.25 9.45
C ILE A 24 3.69 -3.85 10.04
N ASN A 25 2.62 -3.16 10.43
CA ASN A 25 2.71 -1.82 11.01
C ASN A 25 3.56 -1.82 12.30
N LYS A 26 3.37 -2.80 13.20
CA LYS A 26 4.22 -2.96 14.39
C LYS A 26 5.69 -3.15 14.03
N SER A 27 6.00 -3.92 12.98
CA SER A 27 7.36 -4.14 12.51
C SER A 27 7.98 -2.86 11.94
N LEU A 28 7.24 -2.14 11.09
CA LEU A 28 7.65 -0.86 10.50
C LEU A 28 7.90 0.20 11.59
N THR A 29 6.97 0.33 12.53
CA THR A 29 7.09 1.27 13.65
C THR A 29 8.34 0.99 14.49
N LYS A 30 8.64 -0.28 14.80
CA LYS A 30 9.86 -0.67 15.53
C LYS A 30 11.15 -0.30 14.80
N ARG A 31 11.11 -0.26 13.46
CA ARG A 31 12.23 0.16 12.59
C ARG A 31 12.31 1.68 12.40
N GLY A 32 11.40 2.44 13.01
CA GLY A 32 11.31 3.90 12.84
C GLY A 32 10.73 4.31 11.47
N ILE A 33 9.95 3.44 10.85
CA ILE A 33 9.28 3.70 9.57
C ILE A 33 7.83 4.09 9.88
N TYR A 34 7.42 5.26 9.40
CA TYR A 34 6.04 5.71 9.48
C TYR A 34 5.30 5.29 8.20
N ALA A 35 4.32 4.40 8.32
CA ALA A 35 3.51 3.97 7.18
C ALA A 35 2.32 4.91 6.97
N VAL A 36 2.03 5.25 5.71
CA VAL A 36 0.87 6.05 5.30
C VAL A 36 0.15 5.31 4.20
N ASN A 37 -1.06 4.83 4.49
CA ASN A 37 -1.93 4.20 3.52
C ASN A 37 -2.75 5.26 2.77
N VAL A 38 -2.48 5.42 1.48
CA VAL A 38 -3.12 6.41 0.60
C VAL A 38 -4.26 5.73 -0.14
N MET A 39 -5.48 5.97 0.32
CA MET A 39 -6.71 5.46 -0.30
C MET A 39 -7.48 6.56 -1.04
N GLY A 40 -8.22 6.16 -2.07
CA GLY A 40 -9.11 7.05 -2.81
C GLY A 40 -9.61 6.42 -4.11
N SER A 41 -10.65 6.99 -4.69
CA SER A 41 -11.25 6.53 -5.95
C SER A 41 -10.24 6.60 -7.13
N PRO A 42 -10.48 5.86 -8.23
CA PRO A 42 -9.67 6.02 -9.45
C PRO A 42 -9.75 7.48 -9.92
N GLY A 43 -8.63 8.06 -10.36
CA GLY A 43 -8.58 9.44 -10.82
C GLY A 43 -8.73 10.51 -9.73
N ALA A 44 -8.81 10.17 -8.44
CA ALA A 44 -8.90 11.14 -7.34
C ALA A 44 -7.62 11.98 -7.11
N GLY A 45 -6.56 11.77 -7.92
CA GLY A 45 -5.30 12.50 -7.83
C GLY A 45 -4.39 12.03 -6.70
N LYS A 46 -4.47 10.75 -6.30
CA LYS A 46 -3.63 10.12 -5.27
C LYS A 46 -2.14 10.27 -5.59
N THR A 47 -1.68 9.73 -6.73
CA THR A 47 -0.29 9.86 -7.21
C THR A 47 0.18 11.31 -7.27
N SER A 48 -0.62 12.20 -7.88
CA SER A 48 -0.27 13.62 -8.00
C SER A 48 -0.11 14.29 -6.64
N THR A 49 -1.00 13.98 -5.69
CA THR A 49 -0.91 14.48 -4.31
C THR A 49 0.32 13.92 -3.61
N LEU A 50 0.58 12.62 -3.76
CA LEU A 50 1.72 11.94 -3.17
C LEU A 50 3.05 12.54 -3.64
N ILE A 51 3.21 12.78 -4.94
CA ILE A 51 4.38 13.46 -5.52
C ILE A 51 4.59 14.84 -4.89
N GLN A 52 3.50 15.60 -4.69
CA GLN A 52 3.56 16.94 -4.11
C GLN A 52 3.88 16.93 -2.61
N ILE A 53 3.48 15.88 -1.87
CA ILE A 53 3.88 15.65 -0.48
C ILE A 53 5.38 15.33 -0.44
N ILE A 54 5.82 14.37 -1.25
CA ILE A 54 7.22 13.91 -1.30
C ILE A 54 8.18 15.07 -1.59
N LYS A 55 7.86 15.93 -2.56
CA LYS A 55 8.68 17.12 -2.89
C LYS A 55 8.85 18.10 -1.73
N ARG A 56 7.98 18.06 -0.72
CA ARG A 56 8.01 18.95 0.46
C ARG A 56 8.57 18.27 1.70
N LEU A 57 8.80 16.95 1.67
CA LEU A 57 9.46 16.24 2.76
C LEU A 57 10.94 16.64 2.80
N GLN A 58 11.36 17.23 3.92
CA GLN A 58 12.76 17.60 4.16
C GLN A 58 13.32 16.74 5.30
N GLY A 59 14.50 16.17 5.09
CA GLY A 59 15.18 15.36 6.11
C GLY A 59 14.52 14.01 6.41
N ILE A 60 13.51 13.60 5.63
CA ILE A 60 12.80 12.33 5.76
C ILE A 60 12.89 11.60 4.41
N THR A 61 13.39 10.37 4.43
CA THR A 61 13.46 9.52 3.23
C THR A 61 12.08 8.95 2.90
N PRO A 62 11.52 9.21 1.71
CA PRO A 62 10.28 8.62 1.26
C PRO A 62 10.50 7.29 0.53
N TYR A 63 9.59 6.35 0.77
CA TYR A 63 9.45 5.09 0.07
C TYR A 63 8.02 4.96 -0.43
N VAL A 64 7.80 4.33 -1.58
CA VAL A 64 6.46 4.13 -2.13
C VAL A 64 6.24 2.68 -2.54
N ILE A 65 5.10 2.13 -2.12
CA ILE A 65 4.53 0.90 -2.68
C ILE A 65 3.28 1.32 -3.45
N GLU A 66 3.24 1.02 -4.74
CA GLU A 66 2.11 1.32 -5.61
C GLU A 66 1.34 0.03 -5.91
N GLY A 67 0.08 -0.05 -5.51
CA GLY A 67 -0.84 -1.09 -5.96
C GLY A 67 -1.76 -0.52 -7.01
N ASP A 68 -1.47 -0.80 -8.28
CA ASP A 68 -2.40 -0.51 -9.38
C ASP A 68 -2.38 -1.65 -10.41
N ILE A 69 -3.51 -1.83 -11.10
CA ILE A 69 -3.69 -2.72 -12.24
C ILE A 69 -3.27 -1.99 -13.54
N GLU A 70 -3.41 -0.66 -13.58
CA GLU A 70 -3.02 0.17 -14.73
C GLU A 70 -1.94 1.20 -14.36
N SER A 71 -0.95 1.31 -15.25
CA SER A 71 0.05 2.38 -15.37
C SER A 71 1.42 2.17 -14.72
N ASP A 72 2.42 1.83 -15.55
CA ASP A 72 3.85 1.98 -15.22
C ASP A 72 4.29 3.46 -15.12
N PHE A 73 3.44 4.41 -15.53
CA PHE A 73 3.82 5.82 -15.69
C PHE A 73 4.05 6.51 -14.34
N ASP A 74 3.29 6.10 -13.33
CA ASP A 74 3.28 6.70 -12.00
C ASP A 74 4.53 6.28 -11.23
N THR A 75 4.85 4.97 -11.25
CA THR A 75 6.13 4.44 -10.75
C THR A 75 7.33 5.07 -11.45
N LYS A 76 7.32 5.22 -12.80
CA LYS A 76 8.42 5.88 -13.54
C LYS A 76 8.63 7.33 -13.09
N THR A 77 7.55 8.05 -12.84
CA THR A 77 7.62 9.43 -12.36
C THR A 77 8.26 9.49 -10.97
N LEU A 78 7.85 8.63 -10.04
CA LEU A 78 8.44 8.56 -8.71
C LEU A 78 9.92 8.16 -8.74
N LEU A 79 10.28 7.17 -9.56
CA LEU A 79 11.68 6.77 -9.75
C LEU A 79 12.54 7.91 -10.33
N SER A 80 11.98 8.69 -11.26
CA SER A 80 12.69 9.86 -11.83
C SER A 80 12.95 10.97 -10.80
N LEU A 81 12.16 11.02 -9.72
CA LEU A 81 12.35 11.92 -8.59
C LEU A 81 13.34 11.35 -7.55
N GLY A 82 13.94 10.19 -7.80
CA GLY A 82 14.87 9.51 -6.90
C GLY A 82 14.19 8.80 -5.73
N VAL A 83 12.87 8.62 -5.79
CA VAL A 83 12.11 7.90 -4.76
C VAL A 83 12.27 6.40 -4.97
N LYS A 84 12.54 5.66 -3.90
CA LYS A 84 12.55 4.20 -3.94
C LYS A 84 11.10 3.69 -4.00
N THR A 85 10.72 3.14 -5.15
CA THR A 85 9.35 2.72 -5.43
C THR A 85 9.31 1.27 -5.90
N ILE A 86 8.37 0.48 -5.36
CA ILE A 86 8.00 -0.84 -5.90
C ILE A 86 6.53 -0.79 -6.32
N GLN A 87 6.26 -1.29 -7.52
CA GLN A 87 4.91 -1.53 -7.99
C GLN A 87 4.52 -2.99 -7.72
N ILE A 88 3.33 -3.19 -7.14
CA ILE A 88 2.72 -4.49 -6.96
C ILE A 88 1.59 -4.60 -7.98
N ASN A 89 1.80 -5.39 -9.04
CA ASN A 89 0.73 -5.75 -9.96
C ASN A 89 -0.14 -6.83 -9.32
N THR A 90 -1.40 -6.51 -9.05
CA THR A 90 -2.33 -7.44 -8.39
C THR A 90 -3.01 -8.42 -9.34
N GLY A 91 -2.68 -8.39 -10.64
CA GLY A 91 -3.22 -9.33 -11.63
C GLY A 91 -4.74 -9.25 -11.80
N GLY A 92 -5.34 -8.09 -11.50
CA GLY A 92 -6.79 -7.88 -11.51
C GLY A 92 -7.46 -8.00 -10.15
N ALA A 93 -6.73 -8.24 -9.05
CA ALA A 93 -7.32 -8.19 -7.72
C ALA A 93 -7.68 -6.75 -7.33
N CYS A 94 -8.85 -6.56 -6.72
CA CYS A 94 -9.39 -5.25 -6.37
C CYS A 94 -8.71 -4.59 -5.16
N HIS A 95 -7.85 -5.30 -4.43
CA HIS A 95 -7.17 -4.82 -3.22
C HIS A 95 -5.74 -5.36 -3.14
N LEU A 96 -4.90 -4.66 -2.37
CA LEU A 96 -3.60 -5.16 -1.94
C LEU A 96 -3.76 -6.11 -0.74
N ASP A 97 -3.17 -7.29 -0.84
CA ASP A 97 -3.10 -8.26 0.25
C ASP A 97 -1.87 -8.01 1.14
N SER A 98 -2.03 -8.15 2.46
CA SER A 98 -0.95 -7.90 3.43
C SER A 98 0.36 -8.65 3.16
N PRO A 99 0.36 -9.94 2.74
CA PRO A 99 1.60 -10.66 2.44
C PRO A 99 2.41 -10.03 1.29
N LEU A 100 1.74 -9.43 0.30
CA LEU A 100 2.42 -8.76 -0.82
C LEU A 100 3.13 -7.50 -0.36
N ILE A 101 2.51 -6.75 0.56
CA ILE A 101 3.13 -5.56 1.17
C ILE A 101 4.32 -5.94 2.04
N GLY A 102 4.21 -7.00 2.84
CA GLY A 102 5.33 -7.51 3.64
C GLY A 102 6.55 -7.82 2.76
N LYS A 103 6.33 -8.54 1.66
CA LYS A 103 7.40 -8.83 0.68
C LYS A 103 7.97 -7.56 0.05
N ALA A 104 7.12 -6.62 -0.37
CA ALA A 104 7.59 -5.37 -0.98
C ALA A 104 8.39 -4.50 0.01
N VAL A 105 8.03 -4.51 1.30
CA VAL A 105 8.80 -3.85 2.37
C VAL A 105 10.19 -4.46 2.50
N ASP A 106 10.31 -5.79 2.41
CA ASP A 106 11.59 -6.50 2.47
C ASP A 106 12.43 -6.21 1.22
N ASP A 107 11.82 -6.27 0.03
CA ASP A 107 12.48 -6.02 -1.26
C ASP A 107 12.98 -4.56 -1.40
N LEU A 108 12.26 -3.58 -0.84
CA LEU A 108 12.67 -2.17 -0.83
C LEU A 108 13.87 -1.88 0.10
N ASN A 109 14.21 -2.82 0.99
CA ASN A 109 15.21 -2.66 2.05
C ASN A 109 15.04 -1.31 2.79
N ILE A 110 13.82 -1.07 3.29
CA ILE A 110 13.41 0.21 3.87
C ILE A 110 14.17 0.49 5.17
N GLU A 111 14.68 1.71 5.32
CA GLU A 111 15.27 2.22 6.55
C GLU A 111 14.36 3.30 7.16
N LYS A 112 14.81 3.96 8.24
CA LYS A 112 14.03 5.01 8.91
C LYS A 112 13.53 6.07 7.91
N GLY A 113 12.23 6.33 7.93
CA GLY A 113 11.61 7.22 6.94
C GLY A 113 10.09 7.12 6.93
N VAL A 114 9.49 7.48 5.79
CA VAL A 114 8.05 7.35 5.56
C VAL A 114 7.81 6.40 4.39
N LEU A 115 6.94 5.42 4.59
CA LEU A 115 6.47 4.51 3.56
C LEU A 115 5.04 4.88 3.17
N PHE A 116 4.86 5.34 1.93
CA PHE A 116 3.53 5.53 1.36
C PHE A 116 3.09 4.26 0.65
N ILE A 117 1.88 3.80 0.95
CA ILE A 117 1.26 2.64 0.31
C ILE A 117 0.07 3.19 -0.45
N GLU A 118 0.23 3.39 -1.76
CA GLU A 118 -0.86 3.82 -2.63
C GLU A 118 -1.73 2.62 -2.97
N ASN A 119 -2.93 2.58 -2.40
CA ASN A 119 -3.82 1.43 -2.50
C ASN A 119 -4.70 1.48 -3.75
N ILE A 120 -5.10 0.30 -4.22
CA ILE A 120 -6.05 0.17 -5.32
C ILE A 120 -7.38 0.77 -4.89
N ALA A 121 -7.99 1.50 -5.80
CA ALA A 121 -9.18 2.27 -5.56
C ALA A 121 -10.45 1.41 -5.46
N THR A 122 -10.61 0.64 -4.38
CA THR A 122 -11.88 -0.05 -4.05
C THR A 122 -12.20 -0.05 -2.55
N SER A 123 -13.45 -0.35 -2.22
CA SER A 123 -14.05 -0.27 -0.89
C SER A 123 -13.58 -1.33 0.14
N SER A 124 -12.67 -2.24 -0.23
CA SER A 124 -12.23 -3.39 0.57
C SER A 124 -10.73 -3.36 0.94
N ALA A 125 -10.14 -2.18 1.07
CA ALA A 125 -8.72 -1.98 1.33
C ALA A 125 -8.29 -2.23 2.79
N LEU A 126 -7.01 -2.52 2.99
CA LEU A 126 -6.34 -2.70 4.29
C LEU A 126 -6.56 -1.51 5.22
N ARG A 127 -7.33 -1.67 6.30
CA ARG A 127 -7.70 -0.53 7.15
C ARG A 127 -6.68 -0.19 8.23
N ASN A 128 -5.85 -1.17 8.62
CA ASN A 128 -5.02 -1.10 9.82
C ASN A 128 -3.50 -0.96 9.56
N LEU A 129 -3.12 -0.53 8.36
CA LEU A 129 -1.74 -0.20 8.00
C LEU A 129 -1.31 1.15 8.57
#